data_AF-A0A950J420-F1
#
_entry.id   AF-A0A950J420-F1
#
_cell.length_a   1.000
_cell.length_b   1.000
_cell.length_c   1.000
_cell.angle_alpha   90.00
_cell.angle_beta   90.00
_cell.angle_gamma   90.00
#
_symmetry.space_group_name_H-M   'P 1'
#
loop_
_entity.id
_entity.type
_entity.pdbx_description
1 polymer ?
#
loop_
_entity_poly.entity_id
_entity_poly.type
_entity_poly.pdbx_seq_one_letter_code
_entity_poly.pdbx_strand_id
1 'polypeptide(L)'
;MPTICLATNRSPHRITRRRWSWLGASIAILATLGSTPASREQPVVTTVTGSGAPAFVDGMRVSFLMPTGVAYDSLGRLYVTDAAAQRVRRVERNGAITTIAGGGTFALNRWSVPGAYRDGAGADARFNYPQGIAIRRNGFAYVADSLNHCIRALSPSGVATTYAGSPTESAHVDGTRTEARFVRPTGMAIDAADNLYVADYSGIRKIDTAGNVTTVPQLGDEPYAVAVIEGALGVTIFAGDRYGIVARHAGADPKEDRRFAAAHAPAGMTTLDTNGDRPLGNPAYLTALDEDTVAFTDARTNTVRLLETVSGELRIIAGTPNDDASGNTGGYRNGVGNDAKFFAPLGITRAPDGGLIVADSGNRRIRRLSPFERIDPWAWLNLAYPGIEAHPRPQDYHIAFIGNSYIWYDTAWSDSIEGLAQASIASDPFWKARRGAPHVIPIIKYSLTQVASFLDNAAPSGLYQMVVLNLNWGTIESSFDGVSLFNPDPSSWQDKLAASLAAIGRGLRARRIPFLVVLHPVSFQVSPSNSYWLLQTYQTPPNQELTTALANRGVVGQYLASAVAKAGVSTLDAGPRISSEQRAKVPRLIFGSGDYHFTRYGRKVMAALIAARLEALSPWRSESK
;
A
#
# COMPACT_ATOMS: atom_id res chain seq x y z
N MET A 1 -69.67 12.20 13.75
CA MET A 1 -70.10 12.31 12.34
C MET A 1 -71.04 13.50 12.22
N PRO A 2 -71.18 14.20 11.07
CA PRO A 2 -70.42 14.15 9.80
C PRO A 2 -69.78 15.55 9.51
N THR A 3 -69.63 16.06 8.28
CA THR A 3 -68.72 15.71 7.16
C THR A 3 -68.82 16.79 6.05
N ILE A 4 -67.69 17.40 5.62
CA ILE A 4 -67.32 17.97 4.29
C ILE A 4 -68.37 18.71 3.39
N CYS A 5 -68.07 19.94 2.88
CA CYS A 5 -68.01 20.26 1.41
C CYS A 5 -67.67 21.73 0.99
N LEU A 6 -66.81 21.86 -0.04
CA LEU A 6 -66.76 22.75 -1.24
C LEU A 6 -67.52 24.12 -1.28
N ALA A 7 -67.20 25.15 -2.09
CA ALA A 7 -66.06 25.66 -2.89
C ALA A 7 -66.59 26.78 -3.85
N THR A 8 -65.69 27.59 -4.45
CA THR A 8 -65.87 28.54 -5.61
C THR A 8 -66.52 29.93 -5.35
N ASN A 9 -66.35 31.01 -6.16
CA ASN A 9 -65.25 31.54 -7.01
C ASN A 9 -65.59 32.97 -7.58
N ARG A 10 -64.59 33.71 -8.10
CA ARG A 10 -64.59 34.86 -9.07
C ARG A 10 -64.56 36.34 -8.60
N SER A 11 -63.62 37.06 -9.24
CA SER A 11 -63.30 38.51 -9.32
C SER A 11 -63.94 39.17 -10.59
N PRO A 12 -63.75 40.46 -11.05
CA PRO A 12 -62.55 41.35 -10.92
C PRO A 12 -62.65 42.94 -11.05
N HIS A 13 -61.49 43.63 -10.87
CA HIS A 13 -61.07 44.99 -11.39
C HIS A 13 -61.84 46.28 -10.94
N ARG A 14 -61.32 47.55 -10.90
CA ARG A 14 -60.03 48.19 -11.33
C ARG A 14 -59.71 49.56 -10.60
N ILE A 15 -58.53 49.67 -9.95
CA ILE A 15 -57.55 50.80 -9.81
C ILE A 15 -58.02 52.30 -9.97
N THR A 16 -57.81 53.23 -9.01
CA THR A 16 -56.63 54.18 -8.97
C THR A 16 -56.44 55.09 -7.72
N ARG A 17 -55.17 55.15 -7.25
CA ARG A 17 -54.37 56.27 -6.65
C ARG A 17 -54.72 57.02 -5.32
N ARG A 18 -53.96 56.64 -4.26
CA ARG A 18 -53.14 57.46 -3.30
C ARG A 18 -53.87 58.47 -2.36
N ARG A 19 -53.52 58.61 -1.05
CA ARG A 19 -52.26 58.35 -0.30
C ARG A 19 -52.51 57.82 1.16
N TRP A 20 -51.59 56.96 1.61
CA TRP A 20 -51.06 56.82 3.00
C TRP A 20 -52.00 56.47 4.18
N SER A 21 -52.17 55.16 4.43
CA SER A 21 -52.15 54.52 5.77
C SER A 21 -52.10 52.99 5.61
N TRP A 22 -52.18 52.26 6.73
CA TRP A 22 -52.32 50.79 6.91
C TRP A 22 -51.04 49.98 7.20
N LEU A 23 -50.91 49.60 8.48
CA LEU A 23 -50.32 48.31 8.85
C LEU A 23 -51.15 47.22 8.16
N GLY A 24 -50.51 46.43 7.30
CA GLY A 24 -51.08 45.23 6.69
C GLY A 24 -50.25 44.02 7.08
N ALA A 25 -50.90 42.99 7.63
CA ALA A 25 -50.24 41.75 8.00
C ALA A 25 -49.57 41.11 6.78
N SER A 26 -48.31 40.72 6.94
CA SER A 26 -47.67 39.76 6.05
C SER A 26 -47.51 38.45 6.83
N ILE A 27 -47.96 37.35 6.22
CA ILE A 27 -47.72 36.00 6.74
C ILE A 27 -46.21 35.78 6.73
N ALA A 28 -45.60 35.85 7.91
CA ALA A 28 -44.24 35.36 8.08
C ALA A 28 -44.30 33.84 7.94
N ILE A 29 -43.82 33.32 6.81
CA ILE A 29 -43.33 31.95 6.75
C ILE A 29 -42.29 31.86 7.86
N LEU A 30 -42.53 31.02 8.88
CA LEU A 30 -41.48 30.62 9.80
C LEU A 30 -40.46 29.80 9.01
N ALA A 31 -39.53 30.51 8.37
CA ALA A 31 -38.21 29.99 8.18
C ALA A 31 -37.65 29.76 9.59
N THR A 32 -37.81 28.53 10.08
CA THR A 32 -36.91 28.03 11.12
C THR A 32 -35.51 28.36 10.63
N LEU A 33 -34.77 29.12 11.43
CA LEU A 33 -33.36 29.38 11.18
C LEU A 33 -32.67 28.03 11.30
N GLY A 34 -32.58 27.32 10.16
CA GLY A 34 -31.75 26.16 10.02
C GLY A 34 -30.35 26.63 10.33
N SER A 35 -29.86 26.26 11.52
CA SER A 35 -28.44 26.34 11.84
C SER A 35 -27.72 25.65 10.69
N THR A 36 -27.01 26.42 9.89
CA THR A 36 -26.08 25.88 8.90
C THR A 36 -25.22 24.85 9.65
N PRO A 37 -25.21 23.56 9.26
CA PRO A 37 -24.46 22.57 9.99
C PRO A 37 -23.01 23.04 10.04
N ALA A 38 -22.45 23.09 11.26
CA ALA A 38 -21.09 23.53 11.47
C ALA A 38 -20.16 22.73 10.54
N SER A 39 -19.27 23.42 9.83
CA SER A 39 -18.49 22.82 8.76
C SER A 39 -17.40 21.90 9.32
N ARG A 40 -17.78 20.66 9.61
CA ARG A 40 -16.99 19.41 9.56
C ARG A 40 -15.47 19.61 9.53
N GLU A 41 -14.82 19.64 10.68
CA GLU A 41 -13.35 19.54 10.72
C GLU A 41 -12.93 18.06 10.55
N GLN A 42 -12.50 17.73 9.33
CA GLN A 42 -11.71 16.52 9.11
C GLN A 42 -10.33 16.68 9.80
N PRO A 43 -9.68 15.59 10.25
CA PRO A 43 -8.42 15.70 10.99
C PRO A 43 -7.31 16.30 10.13
N VAL A 44 -6.57 17.28 10.65
CA VAL A 44 -5.41 17.84 9.93
C VAL A 44 -4.22 16.90 10.10
N VAL A 45 -3.70 16.39 8.99
CA VAL A 45 -2.52 15.53 8.94
C VAL A 45 -1.26 16.38 8.79
N THR A 46 -0.37 16.28 9.77
CA THR A 46 0.93 16.94 9.79
C THR A 46 2.08 15.93 9.82
N THR A 47 3.30 16.37 9.54
CA THR A 47 4.52 15.57 9.74
C THR A 47 5.15 15.99 11.06
N VAL A 48 5.32 15.03 11.98
CA VAL A 48 6.00 15.26 13.26
C VAL A 48 7.51 15.24 13.05
N THR A 49 8.01 14.21 12.38
CA THR A 49 9.43 14.06 12.04
C THR A 49 9.62 13.06 10.89
N GLY A 50 10.86 12.96 10.39
CA GLY A 50 11.23 12.20 9.20
C GLY A 50 11.36 13.08 7.95
N SER A 51 12.55 13.12 7.35
CA SER A 51 12.76 13.83 6.09
C SER A 51 12.31 13.04 4.86
N GLY A 52 12.21 11.71 4.96
CA GLY A 52 11.89 10.77 3.88
C GLY A 52 13.11 10.14 3.20
N ALA A 53 14.30 10.70 3.41
CA ALA A 53 15.55 10.07 3.00
C ALA A 53 15.81 8.79 3.81
N PRO A 54 16.53 7.78 3.28
CA PRO A 54 16.94 6.63 4.10
C PRO A 54 17.98 7.07 5.13
N ALA A 55 17.64 7.01 6.42
CA ALA A 55 18.56 7.30 7.52
C ALA A 55 18.16 6.56 8.79
N PHE A 56 19.12 6.35 9.70
CA PHE A 56 18.87 5.97 11.10
C PHE A 56 19.81 6.69 12.08
N VAL A 57 20.51 7.73 11.61
CA VAL A 57 21.32 8.60 12.47
C VAL A 57 20.42 9.42 13.38
N ASP A 58 20.94 9.78 14.54
CA ASP A 58 20.22 10.56 15.55
C ASP A 58 20.35 12.07 15.30
N GLY A 59 19.41 12.83 15.86
CA GLY A 59 19.39 14.29 15.80
C GLY A 59 18.11 14.87 15.20
N MET A 60 18.22 16.11 14.70
CA MET A 60 17.10 16.89 14.19
C MET A 60 16.92 16.74 12.68
N ARG A 61 15.68 16.64 12.21
CA ARG A 61 15.30 16.50 10.78
C ARG A 61 15.92 15.28 10.07
N VAL A 62 16.37 14.30 10.86
CA VAL A 62 16.79 12.97 10.39
C VAL A 62 15.56 12.15 9.99
N SER A 63 15.75 10.89 9.61
CA SER A 63 14.70 10.01 9.10
C SER A 63 14.83 8.59 9.65
N PHE A 64 13.96 7.71 9.19
CA PHE A 64 13.91 6.27 9.48
C PHE A 64 14.25 5.44 8.23
N LEU A 65 14.35 4.11 8.35
CA LEU A 65 14.39 3.20 7.20
C LEU A 65 13.01 2.58 6.91
N MET A 66 12.35 2.06 7.95
CA MET A 66 10.99 1.52 7.92
C MET A 66 10.42 1.56 9.35
N PRO A 67 9.86 2.70 9.81
CA PRO A 67 9.21 2.77 11.11
C PRO A 67 7.93 1.94 11.09
N THR A 68 7.70 1.10 12.08
CA THR A 68 6.49 0.26 12.19
C THR A 68 5.75 0.55 13.50
N GLY A 69 6.04 -0.17 14.58
CA GLY A 69 5.39 0.02 15.86
C GLY A 69 5.63 1.43 16.41
N VAL A 70 4.56 2.03 16.91
CA VAL A 70 4.58 3.35 17.57
C VAL A 70 3.83 3.26 18.88
N ALA A 71 4.38 3.80 19.96
CA ALA A 71 3.73 3.82 21.27
C ALA A 71 4.22 5.01 22.11
N TYR A 72 3.31 5.62 22.87
CA TYR A 72 3.66 6.63 23.86
C TYR A 72 3.95 6.00 25.23
N ASP A 73 4.82 6.65 25.99
CA ASP A 73 4.91 6.44 27.44
C ASP A 73 3.99 7.41 28.21
N SER A 74 3.92 7.21 29.53
CA SER A 74 3.15 8.05 30.47
C SER A 74 3.63 9.51 30.57
N LEU A 75 4.78 9.87 29.99
CA LEU A 75 5.31 11.23 29.93
C LEU A 75 5.06 11.92 28.57
N GLY A 76 4.45 11.21 27.62
CA GLY A 76 4.20 11.69 26.27
C GLY A 76 5.46 11.71 25.39
N ARG A 77 6.43 10.82 25.65
CA ARG A 77 7.55 10.54 24.73
C ARG A 77 7.12 9.42 23.78
N LEU A 78 7.34 9.60 22.49
CA LEU A 78 6.97 8.63 21.47
C LEU A 78 8.14 7.67 21.21
N TYR A 79 7.88 6.38 21.27
CA TYR A 79 8.80 5.32 20.91
C TYR A 79 8.39 4.71 19.57
N VAL A 80 9.38 4.34 18.76
CA VAL A 80 9.23 3.86 17.39
C VAL A 80 10.18 2.68 17.17
N THR A 81 9.67 1.55 16.68
CA THR A 81 10.52 0.50 16.12
C THR A 81 10.82 0.83 14.65
N ASP A 82 12.09 1.02 14.33
CA ASP A 82 12.56 1.21 12.96
C ASP A 82 13.03 -0.16 12.44
N ALA A 83 12.07 -0.98 12.02
CA ALA A 83 12.24 -2.40 11.76
C ALA A 83 13.37 -2.70 10.77
N ALA A 84 13.44 -1.96 9.66
CA ALA A 84 14.52 -2.11 8.68
C ALA A 84 15.87 -1.55 9.16
N ALA A 85 15.90 -0.70 10.19
CA ALA A 85 17.12 -0.21 10.82
C ALA A 85 17.57 -1.05 12.03
N GLN A 86 16.82 -2.09 12.40
CA GLN A 86 17.08 -2.97 13.55
C GLN A 86 17.17 -2.22 14.89
N ARG A 87 16.34 -1.17 15.06
CA ARG A 87 16.48 -0.21 16.15
C ARG A 87 15.16 0.14 16.83
N VAL A 88 15.23 0.39 18.13
CA VAL A 88 14.21 1.08 18.90
C VAL A 88 14.65 2.53 19.06
N ARG A 89 13.79 3.46 18.65
CA ARG A 89 14.07 4.89 18.58
C ARG A 89 13.03 5.66 19.38
N ARG A 90 13.41 6.83 19.89
CA ARG A 90 12.53 7.75 20.61
C ARG A 90 12.47 9.06 19.84
N VAL A 91 11.26 9.59 19.70
CA VAL A 91 10.97 10.89 19.10
C VAL A 91 10.61 11.85 20.23
N GLU A 92 11.40 12.91 20.37
CA GLU A 92 11.17 13.98 21.34
C GLU A 92 10.07 14.94 20.87
N ARG A 93 9.50 15.73 21.79
CA ARG A 93 8.44 16.71 21.46
C ARG A 93 8.86 17.76 20.42
N ASN A 94 10.15 18.04 20.28
CA ASN A 94 10.69 18.93 19.24
C ASN A 94 10.94 18.25 17.89
N GLY A 95 10.62 16.95 17.75
CA GLY A 95 10.83 16.15 16.54
C GLY A 95 12.25 15.60 16.38
N ALA A 96 13.15 15.79 17.35
CA ALA A 96 14.45 15.12 17.37
C ALA A 96 14.26 13.60 17.55
N ILE A 97 15.13 12.81 16.93
CA ILE A 97 15.09 11.34 17.02
C ILE A 97 16.39 10.84 17.64
N THR A 98 16.27 9.98 18.66
CA THR A 98 17.40 9.31 19.33
C THR A 98 17.24 7.80 19.27
N THR A 99 18.32 7.06 19.11
CA THR A 99 18.34 5.59 19.20
C THR A 99 18.45 5.19 20.66
N ILE A 100 17.48 4.40 21.14
CA ILE A 100 17.47 3.88 22.51
C ILE A 100 18.22 2.54 22.57
N ALA A 101 18.00 1.66 21.59
CA ALA A 101 18.74 0.42 21.44
C ALA A 101 18.77 -0.07 19.99
N GLY A 102 19.76 -0.91 19.68
CA GLY A 102 19.98 -1.50 18.37
C GLY A 102 21.24 -0.96 17.71
N GLY A 103 22.18 -1.85 17.41
CA GLY A 103 23.42 -1.53 16.69
C GLY A 103 23.39 -1.91 15.22
N GLY A 104 24.58 -2.11 14.64
CA GLY A 104 24.75 -2.50 13.23
C GLY A 104 24.83 -1.33 12.26
N THR A 105 25.40 -1.60 11.09
CA THR A 105 25.61 -0.66 9.98
C THR A 105 24.69 -0.99 8.81
N PHE A 106 24.53 -0.04 7.87
CA PHE A 106 23.84 -0.30 6.62
C PHE A 106 24.39 -1.56 5.91
N ALA A 107 23.48 -2.38 5.38
CA ALA A 107 23.81 -3.33 4.31
C ALA A 107 24.27 -2.56 3.05
N LEU A 108 24.96 -3.24 2.14
CA LEU A 108 25.48 -2.66 0.88
C LEU A 108 24.42 -1.89 0.07
N ASN A 109 23.16 -2.32 0.16
CA ASN A 109 22.04 -1.69 -0.52
C ASN A 109 21.68 -0.28 0.03
N ARG A 110 22.00 0.03 1.29
CA ARG A 110 21.60 1.24 2.05
C ARG A 110 20.09 1.41 2.30
N TRP A 111 19.32 0.32 2.29
CA TRP A 111 17.87 0.30 2.58
C TRP A 111 17.52 -0.44 3.88
N SER A 112 18.45 -1.24 4.42
CA SER A 112 18.30 -1.92 5.71
C SER A 112 19.63 -2.04 6.46
N VAL A 113 19.54 -2.38 7.74
CA VAL A 113 20.61 -2.93 8.58
C VAL A 113 20.35 -4.45 8.70
N PRO A 114 21.37 -5.32 8.57
CA PRO A 114 21.20 -6.76 8.79
C PRO A 114 20.73 -7.07 10.21
N GLY A 115 19.70 -7.89 10.36
CA GLY A 115 19.20 -8.34 11.65
C GLY A 115 20.14 -9.34 12.32
N ALA A 116 20.10 -9.39 13.66
CA ALA A 116 20.81 -10.36 14.49
C ALA A 116 20.16 -10.43 15.89
N TYR A 117 20.59 -11.36 16.74
CA TYR A 117 20.17 -11.44 18.13
C TYR A 117 21.33 -11.17 19.10
N ARG A 118 21.12 -10.29 20.08
CA ARG A 118 22.01 -10.04 21.23
C ARG A 118 21.30 -9.17 22.28
N ASP A 119 21.33 -9.61 23.54
CA ASP A 119 21.00 -8.77 24.71
C ASP A 119 22.18 -7.84 25.07
N GLY A 120 21.88 -6.64 25.56
CA GLY A 120 22.89 -5.63 25.85
C GLY A 120 22.36 -4.20 25.93
N ALA A 121 23.24 -3.25 26.25
CA ALA A 121 22.90 -1.84 26.38
C ALA A 121 23.02 -1.08 25.04
N GLY A 122 22.03 -0.26 24.71
CA GLY A 122 22.08 0.70 23.60
C GLY A 122 22.50 0.06 22.27
N ALA A 123 23.64 0.50 21.74
CA ALA A 123 24.18 0.03 20.48
C ALA A 123 24.80 -1.39 20.52
N ASP A 124 24.88 -2.06 21.67
CA ASP A 124 25.29 -3.47 21.77
C ASP A 124 24.13 -4.45 21.57
N ALA A 125 22.90 -4.02 21.84
CA ALA A 125 21.71 -4.80 21.53
C ALA A 125 21.62 -5.08 20.01
N ARG A 126 21.12 -6.27 19.65
CA ARG A 126 20.76 -6.61 18.26
C ARG A 126 19.33 -7.13 18.22
N PHE A 127 18.62 -6.72 17.17
CA PHE A 127 17.24 -7.09 16.85
C PHE A 127 17.18 -7.60 15.40
N ASN A 128 16.10 -8.28 15.04
CA ASN A 128 15.83 -8.82 13.71
C ASN A 128 14.36 -8.56 13.33
N TYR A 129 14.16 -7.47 12.58
CA TYR A 129 12.88 -6.83 12.28
C TYR A 129 12.01 -6.66 13.54
N PRO A 130 12.40 -5.77 14.48
CA PRO A 130 11.53 -5.42 15.59
C PRO A 130 10.28 -4.72 15.03
N GLN A 131 9.10 -5.33 15.12
CA GLN A 131 7.89 -4.81 14.47
C GLN A 131 7.00 -4.03 15.42
N GLY A 132 6.41 -4.65 16.43
CA GLY A 132 5.57 -3.97 17.43
C GLY A 132 6.34 -3.45 18.63
N ILE A 133 5.73 -2.48 19.32
CA ILE A 133 6.22 -1.91 20.58
C ILE A 133 5.04 -1.53 21.47
N ALA A 134 5.15 -1.79 22.76
CA ALA A 134 4.19 -1.35 23.77
C ALA A 134 4.95 -0.83 25.01
N ILE A 135 4.54 0.30 25.57
CA ILE A 135 5.23 0.91 26.72
C ILE A 135 4.41 0.70 27.99
N ARG A 136 5.06 0.20 29.04
CA ARG A 136 4.48 0.07 30.37
C ARG A 136 4.40 1.43 31.07
N ARG A 137 3.52 1.53 32.08
CA ARG A 137 3.40 2.71 32.95
C ARG A 137 4.71 3.09 33.66
N ASN A 138 5.58 2.12 33.94
CA ASN A 138 6.91 2.33 34.54
C ASN A 138 8.02 2.70 33.52
N GLY A 139 7.68 2.91 32.24
CA GLY A 139 8.59 3.36 31.19
C GLY A 139 9.44 2.26 30.53
N PHE A 140 9.29 0.99 30.92
CA PHE A 140 9.86 -0.12 30.16
C PHE A 140 9.09 -0.33 28.86
N ALA A 141 9.80 -0.58 27.76
CA ALA A 141 9.19 -0.98 26.50
C ALA A 141 9.26 -2.50 26.33
N TYR A 142 8.16 -3.12 25.91
CA TYR A 142 8.18 -4.43 25.28
C TYR A 142 8.28 -4.25 23.77
N VAL A 143 9.13 -5.04 23.12
CA VAL A 143 9.41 -4.97 21.68
C VAL A 143 9.27 -6.38 21.10
N ALA A 144 8.45 -6.51 20.07
CA ALA A 144 8.28 -7.76 19.36
C ALA A 144 9.43 -7.90 18.36
N ASP A 145 10.41 -8.74 18.68
CA ASP A 145 11.61 -8.96 17.88
C ASP A 145 11.34 -10.08 16.88
N SER A 146 10.55 -9.74 15.85
CA SER A 146 9.67 -10.67 15.14
C SER A 146 10.38 -11.85 14.48
N LEU A 147 11.56 -11.62 13.91
CA LEU A 147 12.37 -12.66 13.25
C LEU A 147 13.45 -13.24 14.19
N ASN A 148 13.44 -12.84 15.45
CA ASN A 148 14.08 -13.54 16.56
C ASN A 148 12.99 -14.22 17.44
N HIS A 149 11.75 -14.42 16.98
CA HIS A 149 10.75 -15.30 17.64
C HIS A 149 10.54 -15.04 19.16
N CYS A 150 10.71 -13.79 19.61
CA CYS A 150 10.70 -13.45 21.04
C CYS A 150 10.22 -12.02 21.31
N ILE A 151 9.85 -11.79 22.57
CA ILE A 151 9.57 -10.47 23.12
C ILE A 151 10.81 -10.01 23.88
N ARG A 152 11.28 -8.79 23.60
CA ARG A 152 12.39 -8.15 24.31
C ARG A 152 11.82 -7.10 25.25
N ALA A 153 12.35 -7.02 26.47
CA ALA A 153 12.15 -5.89 27.37
C ALA A 153 13.30 -4.89 27.19
N LEU A 154 12.98 -3.61 27.22
CA LEU A 154 13.93 -2.51 27.11
C LEU A 154 13.72 -1.57 28.29
N SER A 155 14.78 -1.37 29.09
CA SER A 155 14.75 -0.40 30.19
C SER A 155 14.64 1.05 29.67
N PRO A 156 14.21 2.01 30.51
CA PRO A 156 14.28 3.43 30.19
C PRO A 156 15.71 3.92 29.84
N SER A 157 16.74 3.21 30.33
CA SER A 157 18.16 3.46 30.04
C SER A 157 18.69 2.75 28.78
N GLY A 158 17.85 2.02 28.04
CA GLY A 158 18.21 1.37 26.79
C GLY A 158 18.87 0.01 26.92
N VAL A 159 18.74 -0.68 28.05
CA VAL A 159 19.22 -2.06 28.22
C VAL A 159 18.15 -3.03 27.70
N ALA A 160 18.48 -3.78 26.64
CA ALA A 160 17.63 -4.79 26.03
C ALA A 160 17.93 -6.18 26.60
N THR A 161 16.89 -6.86 27.06
CA THR A 161 16.92 -8.26 27.56
C THR A 161 15.79 -9.06 26.94
N THR A 162 15.98 -10.36 26.67
CA THR A 162 14.85 -11.23 26.30
C THR A 162 13.87 -11.34 27.46
N TYR A 163 12.61 -11.00 27.20
CA TYR A 163 11.53 -10.98 28.18
C TYR A 163 10.75 -12.30 28.18
N ALA A 164 10.42 -12.81 26.99
CA ALA A 164 9.71 -14.05 26.78
C ALA A 164 10.03 -14.65 25.39
N GLY A 165 9.97 -15.98 25.25
CA GLY A 165 10.26 -16.67 23.99
C GLY A 165 11.71 -17.16 23.89
N SER A 166 12.01 -17.85 22.78
CA SER A 166 13.34 -18.43 22.50
C SER A 166 13.89 -17.87 21.19
N PRO A 167 14.96 -17.05 21.23
CA PRO A 167 15.50 -16.35 20.05
C PRO A 167 15.91 -17.19 18.85
N THR A 168 16.02 -18.51 19.01
CA THR A 168 16.47 -19.46 18.00
C THR A 168 15.44 -20.55 17.69
N GLU A 169 14.21 -20.45 18.22
CA GLU A 169 13.23 -21.53 18.17
C GLU A 169 11.81 -21.00 17.91
N SER A 170 11.41 -21.02 16.64
CA SER A 170 10.06 -20.66 16.18
C SER A 170 9.08 -21.81 16.44
N ALA A 171 8.17 -21.64 17.38
CA ALA A 171 7.08 -22.59 17.65
C ALA A 171 5.92 -21.88 18.35
N HIS A 172 4.74 -22.51 18.39
CA HIS A 172 3.59 -22.00 19.13
C HIS A 172 3.40 -22.84 20.41
N VAL A 173 3.97 -22.36 21.52
CA VAL A 173 3.97 -23.07 22.81
C VAL A 173 3.61 -22.10 23.93
N ASP A 174 2.60 -22.45 24.73
CA ASP A 174 2.22 -21.76 25.99
C ASP A 174 3.07 -22.28 27.17
N GLY A 175 3.18 -21.49 28.24
CA GLY A 175 4.00 -21.83 29.42
C GLY A 175 4.50 -20.57 30.15
N THR A 176 5.50 -20.69 31.01
CA THR A 176 6.17 -19.48 31.55
C THR A 176 6.92 -18.73 30.45
N ARG A 177 7.31 -17.46 30.70
CA ARG A 177 8.09 -16.62 29.76
C ARG A 177 9.28 -17.34 29.08
N THR A 178 9.96 -18.25 29.79
CA THR A 178 11.13 -19.00 29.27
C THR A 178 10.79 -20.31 28.56
N GLU A 179 9.64 -20.90 28.85
CA GLU A 179 9.15 -22.14 28.22
C GLU A 179 8.35 -21.85 26.96
N ALA A 180 7.61 -20.75 26.97
CA ALA A 180 6.82 -20.29 25.85
C ALA A 180 7.67 -20.11 24.59
N ARG A 181 7.03 -20.30 23.43
CA ARG A 181 7.59 -20.06 22.10
C ARG A 181 6.63 -19.20 21.32
N PHE A 182 7.18 -18.34 20.47
CA PHE A 182 6.43 -17.50 19.55
C PHE A 182 6.79 -17.91 18.12
N VAL A 183 5.84 -17.81 17.19
CA VAL A 183 6.08 -18.09 15.78
C VAL A 183 6.56 -16.85 15.07
N ARG A 184 5.89 -15.71 15.26
CA ARG A 184 6.34 -14.41 14.75
C ARG A 184 5.59 -13.28 15.47
N PRO A 185 6.06 -12.84 16.65
CA PRO A 185 5.36 -11.81 17.39
C PRO A 185 5.43 -10.48 16.62
N THR A 186 4.31 -9.78 16.47
CA THR A 186 4.19 -8.56 15.65
C THR A 186 3.46 -7.45 16.41
N GLY A 187 2.18 -7.19 16.12
CA GLY A 187 1.38 -6.22 16.87
C GLY A 187 1.33 -6.55 18.35
N MET A 188 1.33 -5.52 19.20
CA MET A 188 1.24 -5.67 20.65
C MET A 188 0.45 -4.55 21.30
N ALA A 189 -0.27 -4.87 22.38
CA ALA A 189 -0.97 -3.90 23.21
C ALA A 189 -0.96 -4.34 24.68
N ILE A 190 -1.08 -3.38 25.62
CA ILE A 190 -1.08 -3.64 27.06
C ILE A 190 -2.44 -3.22 27.64
N ASP A 191 -3.05 -4.05 28.47
CA ASP A 191 -4.34 -3.75 29.11
C ASP A 191 -4.20 -2.90 30.39
N ALA A 192 -5.33 -2.50 30.99
CA ALA A 192 -5.33 -1.70 32.21
C ALA A 192 -4.82 -2.47 33.45
N ALA A 193 -4.57 -3.78 33.35
CA ALA A 193 -3.96 -4.63 34.36
C ALA A 193 -2.47 -4.94 34.09
N ASP A 194 -1.83 -4.25 33.13
CA ASP A 194 -0.43 -4.43 32.72
C ASP A 194 -0.13 -5.80 32.06
N ASN A 195 -1.14 -6.56 31.61
CA ASN A 195 -0.95 -7.76 30.79
C ASN A 195 -0.62 -7.38 29.34
N LEU A 196 0.31 -8.10 28.70
CA LEU A 196 0.71 -7.86 27.31
C LEU A 196 -0.02 -8.83 26.37
N TYR A 197 -0.72 -8.28 25.39
CA TYR A 197 -1.31 -9.04 24.28
C TYR A 197 -0.40 -8.92 23.05
N VAL A 198 -0.18 -10.02 22.34
CA VAL A 198 0.75 -10.16 21.21
C VAL A 198 0.07 -10.89 20.06
N ALA A 199 0.10 -10.32 18.86
CA ALA A 199 -0.27 -11.02 17.63
C ALA A 199 0.92 -11.86 17.12
N ASP A 200 0.74 -13.17 16.99
CA ASP A 200 1.84 -14.14 16.79
C ASP A 200 1.62 -15.10 15.60
N TYR A 201 0.73 -14.76 14.66
CA TYR A 201 0.27 -15.60 13.52
C TYR A 201 -0.40 -16.93 13.88
N SER A 202 0.09 -17.70 14.84
CA SER A 202 -0.61 -18.89 15.33
C SER A 202 -1.72 -18.56 16.34
N GLY A 203 -1.86 -17.29 16.75
CA GLY A 203 -2.95 -16.78 17.57
C GLY A 203 -2.61 -15.47 18.28
N ILE A 204 -3.57 -14.93 19.04
CA ILE A 204 -3.29 -13.87 20.02
C ILE A 204 -2.75 -14.51 21.30
N ARG A 205 -1.55 -14.11 21.72
CA ARG A 205 -0.91 -14.56 22.96
C ARG A 205 -1.12 -13.51 24.05
N LYS A 206 -1.48 -13.92 25.26
CA LYS A 206 -1.51 -13.08 26.46
C LYS A 206 -0.33 -13.45 27.35
N ILE A 207 0.48 -12.48 27.75
CA ILE A 207 1.46 -12.60 28.82
C ILE A 207 0.91 -11.86 30.04
N ASP A 208 0.61 -12.59 31.11
CA ASP A 208 0.12 -11.98 32.35
C ASP A 208 1.25 -11.33 33.17
N THR A 209 0.88 -10.67 34.27
CA THR A 209 1.83 -10.00 35.17
C THR A 209 2.68 -10.95 36.01
N ALA A 210 2.33 -12.23 36.12
CA ALA A 210 3.16 -13.27 36.72
C ALA A 210 4.19 -13.83 35.71
N GLY A 211 3.95 -13.64 34.40
CA GLY A 211 4.78 -14.16 33.33
C GLY A 211 4.33 -15.52 32.79
N ASN A 212 3.04 -15.85 32.91
CA ASN A 212 2.46 -16.96 32.15
C ASN A 212 2.08 -16.45 30.76
N VAL A 213 2.46 -17.19 29.73
CA VAL A 213 2.08 -16.99 28.33
C VAL A 213 0.99 -18.00 27.98
N THR A 214 -0.18 -17.50 27.64
CA THR A 214 -1.34 -18.31 27.21
C THR A 214 -1.86 -17.83 25.87
N THR A 215 -2.53 -18.71 25.12
CA THR A 215 -3.16 -18.36 23.84
C THR A 215 -4.64 -18.08 24.04
N VAL A 216 -5.13 -16.96 23.51
CA VAL A 216 -6.56 -16.60 23.50
C VAL A 216 -7.26 -17.55 22.51
N PRO A 217 -8.14 -18.46 22.95
CA PRO A 217 -8.58 -19.57 22.11
C PRO A 217 -9.38 -19.08 20.89
N GLN A 218 -9.00 -19.48 19.68
CA GLN A 218 -9.77 -19.19 18.46
C GLN A 218 -10.00 -17.69 18.18
N LEU A 219 -9.08 -16.78 18.58
CA LEU A 219 -9.18 -15.34 18.27
C LEU A 219 -8.24 -14.95 17.12
N GLY A 220 -8.86 -14.67 15.96
CA GLY A 220 -8.17 -14.30 14.71
C GLY A 220 -7.56 -15.49 13.96
N ASP A 221 -7.45 -15.36 12.64
CA ASP A 221 -6.78 -16.32 11.76
C ASP A 221 -5.57 -15.67 11.05
N GLU A 222 -4.37 -16.16 11.35
CA GLU A 222 -3.09 -15.49 11.10
C GLU A 222 -3.03 -14.03 11.58
N PRO A 223 -3.31 -13.74 12.88
CA PRO A 223 -3.30 -12.37 13.39
C PRO A 223 -1.89 -11.76 13.40
N TYR A 224 -1.79 -10.55 12.87
CA TYR A 224 -0.56 -9.73 12.81
C TYR A 224 -0.70 -8.37 13.50
N ALA A 225 -1.92 -7.97 13.87
CA ALA A 225 -2.18 -6.78 14.67
C ALA A 225 -3.09 -7.09 15.86
N VAL A 226 -2.88 -6.39 16.98
CA VAL A 226 -3.76 -6.45 18.15
C VAL A 226 -3.86 -5.07 18.80
N ALA A 227 -5.06 -4.72 19.26
CA ALA A 227 -5.31 -3.61 20.16
C ALA A 227 -6.20 -4.06 21.30
N VAL A 228 -6.02 -3.49 22.49
CA VAL A 228 -6.89 -3.77 23.65
C VAL A 228 -7.34 -2.47 24.31
N ILE A 229 -8.49 -2.51 24.96
CA ILE A 229 -9.03 -1.40 25.76
C ILE A 229 -9.87 -1.96 26.91
N GLU A 230 -9.83 -1.29 28.05
CA GLU A 230 -10.70 -1.60 29.19
C GLU A 230 -12.05 -0.93 29.01
N GLY A 231 -13.12 -1.66 29.30
CA GLY A 231 -14.50 -1.27 29.05
C GLY A 231 -15.45 -1.55 30.20
N ALA A 232 -16.71 -1.14 30.05
CA ALA A 232 -17.80 -1.46 30.97
C ALA A 232 -18.03 -2.98 31.10
N LEU A 233 -17.71 -3.75 30.04
CA LEU A 233 -17.78 -5.21 30.02
C LEU A 233 -16.40 -5.89 30.23
N GLY A 234 -15.39 -5.14 30.66
CA GLY A 234 -14.00 -5.61 30.80
C GLY A 234 -13.14 -5.35 29.56
N VAL A 235 -12.01 -6.06 29.43
CA VAL A 235 -11.07 -5.88 28.31
C VAL A 235 -11.70 -6.30 26.97
N THR A 236 -11.85 -5.38 26.02
CA THR A 236 -12.09 -5.72 24.60
C THR A 236 -10.75 -5.93 23.88
N ILE A 237 -10.64 -7.01 23.13
CA ILE A 237 -9.51 -7.35 22.27
C ILE A 237 -9.94 -7.24 20.82
N PHE A 238 -9.26 -6.38 20.06
CA PHE A 238 -9.37 -6.30 18.60
C PHE A 238 -8.16 -6.99 17.98
N ALA A 239 -8.37 -7.99 17.13
CA ALA A 239 -7.32 -8.65 16.35
C ALA A 239 -7.47 -8.31 14.86
N GLY A 240 -6.38 -7.85 14.25
CA GLY A 240 -6.25 -7.65 12.82
C GLY A 240 -5.59 -8.88 12.21
N ASP A 241 -6.29 -9.53 11.29
CA ASP A 241 -6.00 -10.87 10.81
C ASP A 241 -6.07 -10.94 9.28
N ARG A 242 -5.81 -12.10 8.69
CA ARG A 242 -5.72 -12.19 7.22
C ARG A 242 -7.04 -11.98 6.51
N TYR A 243 -8.21 -12.02 7.16
CA TYR A 243 -9.52 -11.78 6.55
C TYR A 243 -10.20 -10.47 6.99
N GLY A 244 -9.68 -9.80 8.02
CA GLY A 244 -10.16 -8.49 8.43
C GLY A 244 -9.84 -8.14 9.88
N ILE A 245 -10.87 -7.68 10.60
CA ILE A 245 -10.78 -7.34 12.02
C ILE A 245 -11.83 -8.17 12.77
N VAL A 246 -11.45 -8.74 13.91
CA VAL A 246 -12.37 -9.39 14.85
C VAL A 246 -12.25 -8.74 16.22
N ALA A 247 -13.39 -8.47 16.87
CA ALA A 247 -13.47 -7.92 18.22
C ALA A 247 -14.13 -8.93 19.17
N ARG A 248 -13.52 -9.14 20.34
CA ARG A 248 -14.00 -10.04 21.42
C ARG A 248 -13.80 -9.40 22.78
N HIS A 249 -14.80 -9.51 23.66
CA HIS A 249 -14.63 -9.21 25.09
C HIS A 249 -13.91 -10.38 25.81
N ALA A 250 -12.90 -10.08 26.61
CA ALA A 250 -12.05 -11.09 27.23
C ALA A 250 -12.86 -12.03 28.16
N GLY A 251 -12.91 -13.32 27.80
CA GLY A 251 -13.70 -14.33 28.51
C GLY A 251 -15.03 -14.71 27.84
N ALA A 252 -15.44 -14.01 26.77
CA ALA A 252 -16.60 -14.39 25.95
C ALA A 252 -16.36 -15.69 25.14
N ASP A 253 -17.43 -16.40 24.79
CA ASP A 253 -17.39 -17.56 23.87
C ASP A 253 -16.95 -17.06 22.47
N PRO A 254 -16.02 -17.74 21.76
CA PRO A 254 -15.65 -17.40 20.38
C PRO A 254 -16.81 -17.21 19.38
N LYS A 255 -18.00 -17.75 19.66
CA LYS A 255 -19.22 -17.53 18.85
C LYS A 255 -19.79 -16.11 18.97
N GLU A 256 -19.41 -15.36 19.99
CA GLU A 256 -19.83 -13.97 20.24
C GLU A 256 -18.92 -12.96 19.52
N ASP A 257 -17.96 -13.44 18.71
CA ASP A 257 -17.02 -12.63 17.95
C ASP A 257 -17.70 -11.69 16.95
N ARG A 258 -17.43 -10.40 17.12
CA ARG A 258 -17.81 -9.37 16.16
C ARG A 258 -16.77 -9.33 15.05
N ARG A 259 -16.96 -10.13 14.00
CA ARG A 259 -16.06 -10.19 12.85
C ARG A 259 -16.49 -9.27 11.72
N PHE A 260 -15.66 -8.28 11.42
CA PHE A 260 -15.78 -7.46 10.23
C PHE A 260 -14.80 -7.98 9.17
N ALA A 261 -15.34 -8.75 8.23
CA ALA A 261 -14.59 -9.33 7.12
C ALA A 261 -14.81 -8.53 5.83
N ALA A 262 -13.95 -8.73 4.83
CA ALA A 262 -14.14 -8.13 3.52
C ALA A 262 -15.41 -8.67 2.83
N ALA A 263 -16.40 -7.79 2.60
CA ALA A 263 -17.65 -8.13 1.94
C ALA A 263 -17.42 -8.79 0.56
N HIS A 264 -18.29 -9.73 0.19
CA HIS A 264 -18.25 -10.49 -1.07
C HIS A 264 -16.97 -11.30 -1.33
N ALA A 265 -16.25 -11.71 -0.27
CA ALA A 265 -15.23 -12.75 -0.38
C ALA A 265 -15.85 -14.12 -0.70
N PRO A 266 -15.40 -14.82 -1.77
CA PRO A 266 -15.55 -16.27 -1.86
C PRO A 266 -14.94 -16.93 -0.63
N ALA A 267 -15.56 -18.03 -0.16
CA ALA A 267 -15.06 -18.78 0.99
C ALA A 267 -13.58 -19.16 0.79
N GLY A 268 -12.72 -18.75 1.72
CA GLY A 268 -11.28 -18.98 1.68
C GLY A 268 -10.42 -17.79 1.20
N MET A 269 -10.98 -16.78 0.53
CA MET A 269 -10.20 -15.59 0.13
C MET A 269 -9.88 -14.67 1.31
N THR A 270 -8.60 -14.32 1.45
CA THR A 270 -8.05 -13.40 2.44
C THR A 270 -8.06 -11.95 1.95
N THR A 271 -7.88 -10.97 2.84
CA THR A 271 -7.59 -9.57 2.48
C THR A 271 -6.28 -9.43 1.70
N LEU A 272 -5.33 -10.35 1.87
CA LEU A 272 -4.08 -10.37 1.11
C LEU A 272 -4.34 -10.72 -0.37
N ASP A 273 -5.21 -11.70 -0.63
CA ASP A 273 -5.61 -12.13 -1.99
C ASP A 273 -6.37 -11.04 -2.75
N THR A 274 -6.92 -10.07 -2.02
CA THR A 274 -7.68 -8.95 -2.60
C THR A 274 -6.84 -7.73 -2.90
N ASN A 275 -5.53 -7.76 -2.61
CA ASN A 275 -4.60 -6.64 -2.78
C ASN A 275 -4.96 -5.30 -2.07
N GLY A 276 -6.11 -5.20 -1.41
CA GLY A 276 -6.68 -3.96 -0.84
C GLY A 276 -8.03 -3.55 -1.44
N ASP A 277 -8.51 -4.28 -2.46
CA ASP A 277 -9.57 -3.86 -3.39
C ASP A 277 -11.00 -4.10 -2.86
N ARG A 278 -11.20 -3.92 -1.55
CA ARG A 278 -12.46 -4.15 -0.83
C ARG A 278 -12.62 -3.15 0.32
N PRO A 279 -13.86 -2.88 0.79
CA PRO A 279 -14.12 -1.78 1.73
C PRO A 279 -13.18 -1.72 2.93
N LEU A 280 -12.87 -2.86 3.55
CA LEU A 280 -12.00 -2.95 4.74
C LEU A 280 -10.52 -2.64 4.47
N GLY A 281 -10.01 -2.89 3.26
CA GLY A 281 -8.59 -2.81 2.94
C GLY A 281 -7.72 -3.86 3.66
N ASN A 282 -6.46 -3.52 3.94
CA ASN A 282 -5.51 -4.38 4.65
C ASN A 282 -5.13 -3.78 6.02
N PRO A 283 -5.73 -4.22 7.15
CA PRO A 283 -5.65 -3.55 8.45
C PRO A 283 -4.33 -3.78 9.20
N ALA A 284 -3.23 -3.26 8.66
CA ALA A 284 -1.85 -3.59 9.06
C ALA A 284 -1.51 -3.39 10.55
N TYR A 285 -2.05 -2.35 11.19
CA TYR A 285 -1.91 -2.07 12.63
C TYR A 285 -3.18 -1.41 13.17
N LEU A 286 -3.52 -1.71 14.42
CA LEU A 286 -4.74 -1.26 15.11
C LEU A 286 -4.40 -0.38 16.32
N THR A 287 -5.27 0.57 16.65
CA THR A 287 -5.38 1.18 17.98
C THR A 287 -6.85 1.27 18.36
N ALA A 288 -7.21 0.78 19.54
CA ALA A 288 -8.55 0.95 20.08
C ALA A 288 -8.76 2.43 20.43
N LEU A 289 -9.99 2.92 20.23
CA LEU A 289 -10.43 4.25 20.63
C LEU A 289 -11.39 4.17 21.82
N ASP A 290 -12.26 3.16 21.78
CA ASP A 290 -13.23 2.75 22.81
C ASP A 290 -13.59 1.27 22.58
N GLU A 291 -14.55 0.73 23.36
CA GLU A 291 -14.96 -0.68 23.37
C GLU A 291 -15.46 -1.21 22.03
N ASP A 292 -15.94 -0.33 21.15
CA ASP A 292 -16.56 -0.70 19.89
C ASP A 292 -15.79 -0.17 18.67
N THR A 293 -14.94 0.85 18.86
CA THR A 293 -14.30 1.59 17.77
C THR A 293 -12.79 1.37 17.73
N VAL A 294 -12.28 0.97 16.57
CA VAL A 294 -10.85 0.79 16.28
C VAL A 294 -10.41 1.67 15.12
N ALA A 295 -9.31 2.40 15.30
CA ALA A 295 -8.63 3.08 14.20
C ALA A 295 -7.48 2.21 13.70
N PHE A 296 -7.24 2.18 12.39
CA PHE A 296 -6.22 1.33 11.80
C PHE A 296 -5.55 1.94 10.58
N THR A 297 -4.32 1.51 10.31
CA THR A 297 -3.59 1.87 9.08
C THR A 297 -3.83 0.83 8.01
N ASP A 298 -4.28 1.28 6.84
CA ASP A 298 -4.37 0.45 5.64
C ASP A 298 -3.11 0.64 4.79
N ALA A 299 -2.23 -0.36 4.85
CA ALA A 299 -0.95 -0.36 4.17
C ALA A 299 -1.06 -0.47 2.65
N ARG A 300 -2.21 -0.93 2.12
CA ARG A 300 -2.45 -1.13 0.69
C ARG A 300 -3.10 0.09 0.05
N THR A 301 -4.23 0.56 0.59
CA THR A 301 -4.90 1.76 0.03
C THR A 301 -4.26 3.08 0.49
N ASN A 302 -3.24 3.05 1.35
CA ASN A 302 -2.51 4.21 1.88
C ASN A 302 -3.40 5.17 2.69
N THR A 303 -4.30 4.60 3.50
CA THR A 303 -5.28 5.34 4.29
C THR A 303 -5.15 5.04 5.78
N VAL A 304 -5.74 5.93 6.57
CA VAL A 304 -6.07 5.68 7.97
C VAL A 304 -7.59 5.54 8.02
N ARG A 305 -8.05 4.42 8.56
CA ARG A 305 -9.45 4.04 8.62
C ARG A 305 -9.93 3.95 10.07
N LEU A 306 -11.24 4.05 10.25
CA LEU A 306 -11.94 3.83 11.51
C LEU A 306 -13.05 2.82 11.24
N LEU A 307 -13.12 1.78 12.06
CA LEU A 307 -14.20 0.80 12.07
C LEU A 307 -14.90 0.88 13.43
N GLU A 308 -16.21 1.09 13.40
CA GLU A 308 -17.10 0.83 14.53
C GLU A 308 -17.68 -0.59 14.35
N THR A 309 -17.53 -1.44 15.37
CA THR A 309 -17.71 -2.90 15.26
C THR A 309 -19.11 -3.40 15.67
N VAL A 310 -20.04 -2.51 16.04
CA VAL A 310 -21.46 -2.85 16.33
C VAL A 310 -22.31 -2.64 15.09
N SER A 311 -22.25 -1.42 14.54
CA SER A 311 -22.90 -0.98 13.30
C SER A 311 -22.19 -1.49 12.04
N GLY A 312 -20.89 -1.77 12.13
CA GLY A 312 -20.04 -2.02 10.97
C GLY A 312 -19.71 -0.75 10.16
N GLU A 313 -19.91 0.45 10.72
CA GLU A 313 -19.53 1.69 10.03
C GLU A 313 -18.01 1.72 9.82
N LEU A 314 -17.62 1.75 8.56
CA LEU A 314 -16.23 1.88 8.14
C LEU A 314 -16.03 3.23 7.45
N ARG A 315 -15.06 4.01 7.95
CA ARG A 315 -14.71 5.32 7.39
C ARG A 315 -13.23 5.44 7.09
N ILE A 316 -12.90 6.07 5.97
CA ILE A 316 -11.56 6.62 5.73
C ILE A 316 -11.51 7.98 6.41
N ILE A 317 -10.64 8.13 7.41
CA ILE A 317 -10.49 9.36 8.20
C ILE A 317 -9.31 10.22 7.72
N ALA A 318 -8.33 9.62 7.06
CA ALA A 318 -7.27 10.34 6.36
C ALA A 318 -6.63 9.49 5.25
N GLY A 319 -6.00 10.16 4.28
CA GLY A 319 -5.57 9.50 3.04
C GLY A 319 -6.72 9.46 2.04
N THR A 320 -6.41 9.38 0.74
CA THR A 320 -7.45 9.53 -0.28
C THR A 320 -8.30 8.27 -0.42
N PRO A 321 -9.64 8.38 -0.41
CA PRO A 321 -10.54 7.28 -0.69
C PRO A 321 -10.28 6.67 -2.05
N ASN A 322 -10.07 5.35 -2.06
CA ASN A 322 -9.84 4.55 -3.23
C ASN A 322 -10.00 3.08 -2.82
N ASP A 323 -10.89 2.39 -3.51
CA ASP A 323 -11.27 1.00 -3.23
C ASP A 323 -10.55 0.01 -4.18
N ASP A 324 -9.54 0.48 -4.90
CA ASP A 324 -8.59 -0.27 -5.74
C ASP A 324 -7.15 0.12 -5.33
N ALA A 325 -6.31 -0.82 -4.92
CA ALA A 325 -4.92 -0.52 -4.53
C ALA A 325 -4.06 0.00 -5.70
N SER A 326 -4.45 -0.21 -6.97
CA SER A 326 -3.76 0.25 -8.18
C SER A 326 -3.90 1.76 -8.44
N GLY A 327 -5.00 2.39 -8.00
CA GLY A 327 -5.32 3.81 -8.21
C GLY A 327 -4.31 4.80 -7.62
N ASN A 328 -3.34 4.33 -6.82
CA ASN A 328 -2.16 5.05 -6.35
C ASN A 328 -2.47 6.39 -5.69
N THR A 329 -3.17 6.29 -4.56
CA THR A 329 -3.39 7.36 -3.58
C THR A 329 -2.15 7.73 -2.76
N GLY A 330 -1.04 7.01 -2.95
CA GLY A 330 0.21 7.17 -2.20
C GLY A 330 0.87 8.55 -2.33
N GLY A 331 1.49 9.01 -1.24
CA GLY A 331 2.28 10.25 -1.16
C GLY A 331 2.51 10.68 0.29
N TYR A 332 3.08 11.86 0.55
CA TYR A 332 3.36 12.34 1.93
C TYR A 332 2.78 13.74 2.24
N ARG A 333 1.84 14.21 1.41
CA ARG A 333 1.22 15.53 1.56
C ARG A 333 0.57 15.65 2.95
N ASN A 334 0.85 16.76 3.64
CA ASN A 334 0.09 17.24 4.79
C ASN A 334 -1.16 17.95 4.28
N GLY A 335 -2.29 17.80 4.97
CA GLY A 335 -3.59 18.28 4.50
C GLY A 335 -4.71 17.83 5.42
N VAL A 336 -5.94 18.22 5.11
CA VAL A 336 -7.11 17.87 5.93
C VAL A 336 -7.70 16.55 5.43
N GLY A 337 -7.82 15.56 6.32
CA GLY A 337 -8.38 14.22 6.04
C GLY A 337 -7.93 13.62 4.72
N ASN A 338 -8.83 13.61 3.74
CA ASN A 338 -8.64 12.94 2.45
C ASN A 338 -7.67 13.63 1.48
N ASP A 339 -7.35 14.92 1.73
CA ASP A 339 -6.30 15.66 1.00
C ASP A 339 -4.89 15.26 1.43
N ALA A 340 -4.75 14.73 2.65
CA ALA A 340 -3.51 14.16 3.11
C ALA A 340 -3.17 12.88 2.34
N LYS A 341 -1.88 12.54 2.34
CA LYS A 341 -1.37 11.35 1.66
C LYS A 341 -0.43 10.61 2.61
N PHE A 342 -0.52 9.29 2.61
CA PHE A 342 0.40 8.35 3.25
C PHE A 342 1.02 7.45 2.17
N PHE A 343 2.04 6.66 2.51
CA PHE A 343 2.54 5.61 1.63
C PHE A 343 2.98 4.41 2.48
N ALA A 344 2.22 3.32 2.37
CA ALA A 344 2.28 2.15 3.23
C ALA A 344 2.47 2.53 4.71
N PRO A 345 1.45 3.15 5.34
CA PRO A 345 1.47 3.36 6.77
C PRO A 345 1.41 2.02 7.49
N LEU A 346 2.40 1.73 8.34
CA LEU A 346 2.47 0.56 9.20
C LEU A 346 2.66 1.11 10.61
N GLY A 347 1.62 1.01 11.44
CA GLY A 347 1.68 1.43 12.84
C GLY A 347 0.83 2.65 13.13
N ILE A 348 0.02 2.52 14.17
CA ILE A 348 -0.87 3.56 14.67
C ILE A 348 -0.92 3.52 16.19
N THR A 349 -1.03 4.69 16.83
CA THR A 349 -1.25 4.79 18.28
C THR A 349 -1.97 6.07 18.62
N ARG A 350 -2.74 6.07 19.71
CA ARG A 350 -3.40 7.26 20.24
C ARG A 350 -2.39 8.13 21.00
N ALA A 351 -2.36 9.43 20.69
CA ALA A 351 -1.62 10.42 21.44
C ALA A 351 -2.32 10.74 22.78
N PRO A 352 -1.59 11.18 23.83
CA PRO A 352 -2.20 11.53 25.12
C PRO A 352 -3.26 12.64 25.05
N ASP A 353 -3.22 13.47 24.00
CA ASP A 353 -4.17 14.54 23.70
C ASP A 353 -5.35 14.11 22.79
N GLY A 354 -5.51 12.80 22.56
CA GLY A 354 -6.60 12.22 21.77
C GLY A 354 -6.37 12.15 20.27
N GLY A 355 -5.37 12.84 19.72
CA GLY A 355 -4.97 12.70 18.31
C GLY A 355 -4.42 11.32 17.97
N LEU A 356 -4.21 11.04 16.68
CA LEU A 356 -3.58 9.78 16.22
C LEU A 356 -2.18 10.03 15.69
N ILE A 357 -1.23 9.17 16.08
CA ILE A 357 0.09 9.08 15.49
C ILE A 357 0.14 7.89 14.55
N VAL A 358 0.70 8.08 13.36
CA VAL A 358 0.87 7.06 12.33
C VAL A 358 2.34 7.00 11.93
N ALA A 359 2.91 5.79 11.92
CA ALA A 359 4.16 5.53 11.23
C ALA A 359 3.86 5.35 9.73
N ASP A 360 4.26 6.34 8.96
CA ASP A 360 4.05 6.44 7.52
C ASP A 360 5.28 5.85 6.84
N SER A 361 5.31 4.52 6.80
CA SER A 361 6.54 3.72 6.80
C SER A 361 7.28 3.75 5.49
N GLY A 362 6.56 3.62 4.37
CA GLY A 362 7.13 3.80 3.03
C GLY A 362 7.64 5.24 2.80
N ASN A 363 7.04 6.22 3.49
CA ASN A 363 7.48 7.61 3.51
C ASN A 363 8.55 7.93 4.56
N ARG A 364 8.89 6.99 5.46
CA ARG A 364 9.85 7.14 6.57
C ARG A 364 9.56 8.33 7.46
N ARG A 365 8.29 8.52 7.81
CA ARG A 365 7.82 9.66 8.59
C ARG A 365 6.96 9.20 9.75
N ILE A 366 6.95 10.01 10.81
CA ILE A 366 5.90 9.98 11.81
C ILE A 366 4.93 11.12 11.47
N ARG A 367 3.65 10.77 11.34
CA ARG A 367 2.56 11.67 10.99
C ARG A 367 1.61 11.79 12.17
N ARG A 368 0.94 12.94 12.28
CA ARG A 368 -0.06 13.21 13.32
C ARG A 368 -1.35 13.68 12.70
N LEU A 369 -2.48 13.14 13.17
CA LEU A 369 -3.84 13.51 12.82
C LEU A 369 -4.43 14.27 14.03
N SER A 370 -4.79 15.54 13.87
CA SER A 370 -5.41 16.35 14.93
C SER A 370 -6.14 17.60 14.39
N PRO A 371 -7.24 18.06 15.00
CA PRO A 371 -8.02 17.38 16.04
C PRO A 371 -8.62 16.08 15.49
N PHE A 372 -9.05 15.20 16.38
CA PHE A 372 -9.72 13.95 16.03
C PHE A 372 -10.86 13.72 17.02
N GLU A 373 -12.07 14.03 16.58
CA GLU A 373 -13.30 13.82 17.37
C GLU A 373 -14.10 12.65 16.79
N ARG A 374 -14.72 11.86 17.68
CA ARG A 374 -15.59 10.75 17.31
C ARG A 374 -16.91 11.31 16.76
N ILE A 375 -17.40 10.71 15.66
CA ILE A 375 -18.71 11.00 15.07
C ILE A 375 -19.51 9.69 15.02
N ASP A 376 -20.77 9.78 15.42
CA ASP A 376 -21.75 8.69 15.53
C ASP A 376 -22.34 8.31 14.14
N PRO A 377 -22.62 7.02 13.80
CA PRO A 377 -22.88 6.60 12.42
C PRO A 377 -24.34 6.73 11.97
N TRP A 378 -24.68 7.59 10.98
CA TRP A 378 -25.84 7.43 10.06
C TRP A 378 -25.78 8.36 8.81
N ALA A 379 -25.25 7.92 7.65
CA ALA A 379 -25.50 8.52 6.32
C ALA A 379 -25.05 7.61 5.15
N TRP A 380 -25.73 7.65 3.98
CA TRP A 380 -25.60 6.68 2.87
C TRP A 380 -25.35 7.28 1.44
N LEU A 381 -24.82 6.41 0.56
CA LEU A 381 -25.06 6.24 -0.91
C LEU A 381 -24.26 6.96 -2.05
N ASN A 382 -23.57 6.13 -2.85
CA ASN A 382 -23.42 6.01 -4.34
C ASN A 382 -23.21 7.21 -5.31
N LEU A 383 -22.37 6.96 -6.34
CA LEU A 383 -22.56 7.38 -7.76
C LEU A 383 -21.75 6.50 -8.75
N ALA A 384 -22.12 6.46 -10.04
CA ALA A 384 -21.74 5.43 -11.02
C ALA A 384 -20.80 5.89 -12.18
N TYR A 385 -20.23 4.92 -12.93
CA TYR A 385 -19.34 5.13 -14.08
C TYR A 385 -20.01 4.86 -15.46
N PRO A 386 -19.73 5.66 -16.51
CA PRO A 386 -20.11 5.37 -17.90
C PRO A 386 -18.97 4.70 -18.71
N GLY A 387 -19.34 3.87 -19.69
CA GLY A 387 -18.41 3.06 -20.53
C GLY A 387 -18.00 3.68 -21.87
N ILE A 388 -17.33 2.89 -22.74
CA ILE A 388 -16.80 3.30 -24.07
C ILE A 388 -16.89 2.15 -25.10
N GLU A 389 -17.20 2.51 -26.35
CA GLU A 389 -17.03 1.73 -27.59
C GLU A 389 -16.14 2.54 -28.59
N ALA A 390 -15.67 2.08 -29.76
CA ALA A 390 -15.97 0.89 -30.57
C ALA A 390 -14.72 0.44 -31.40
N HIS A 391 -14.95 -0.35 -32.46
CA HIS A 391 -13.93 -0.98 -33.33
C HIS A 391 -13.24 -0.02 -34.36
N PRO A 392 -12.01 -0.35 -34.85
CA PRO A 392 -11.17 0.51 -35.72
C PRO A 392 -11.50 0.46 -37.22
N ARG A 393 -10.85 1.34 -38.03
CA ARG A 393 -11.08 1.49 -39.48
C ARG A 393 -9.87 1.00 -40.32
N PRO A 394 -10.02 0.71 -41.62
CA PRO A 394 -8.96 0.07 -42.44
C PRO A 394 -7.77 0.96 -42.85
N GLN A 395 -7.64 2.16 -42.29
CA GLN A 395 -6.72 3.21 -42.78
C GLN A 395 -5.78 3.75 -41.68
N ASP A 396 -5.74 3.06 -40.54
CA ASP A 396 -5.04 3.43 -39.32
C ASP A 396 -3.71 2.67 -39.20
N TYR A 397 -2.69 3.25 -38.55
CA TYR A 397 -1.36 2.63 -38.40
C TYR A 397 -1.29 1.86 -37.09
N HIS A 398 -1.23 0.53 -37.16
CA HIS A 398 -1.43 -0.34 -36.02
C HIS A 398 -0.11 -0.78 -35.36
N ILE A 399 0.00 -0.56 -34.05
CA ILE A 399 1.13 -0.95 -33.20
C ILE A 399 0.66 -2.08 -32.27
N ALA A 400 1.09 -3.32 -32.51
CA ALA A 400 0.85 -4.41 -31.57
C ALA A 400 1.72 -4.20 -30.32
N PHE A 401 1.09 -3.98 -29.18
CA PHE A 401 1.77 -3.77 -27.90
C PHE A 401 1.57 -4.99 -27.00
N ILE A 402 2.67 -5.66 -26.67
CA ILE A 402 2.70 -6.94 -25.99
C ILE A 402 3.33 -6.75 -24.61
N GLY A 403 2.67 -7.18 -23.56
CA GLY A 403 3.20 -7.14 -22.19
C GLY A 403 2.36 -6.32 -21.22
N ASN A 404 2.83 -6.24 -19.98
CA ASN A 404 2.05 -5.77 -18.83
C ASN A 404 1.89 -4.23 -18.76
N SER A 405 0.75 -3.76 -19.26
CA SER A 405 0.11 -2.53 -18.78
C SER A 405 -1.42 -2.68 -18.57
N TYR A 406 -1.99 -3.82 -18.98
CA TYR A 406 -3.40 -4.16 -18.84
C TYR A 406 -3.63 -5.46 -18.04
N ILE A 407 -3.23 -5.45 -16.76
CA ILE A 407 -3.54 -6.50 -15.78
C ILE A 407 -3.88 -5.73 -14.50
N TRP A 408 -5.13 -5.36 -14.18
CA TRP A 408 -6.38 -6.13 -14.24
C TRP A 408 -7.58 -5.30 -14.79
N TYR A 409 -8.82 -5.73 -14.51
CA TYR A 409 -10.06 -5.49 -15.26
C TYR A 409 -10.65 -4.06 -15.26
N ASP A 410 -10.02 -3.09 -14.62
CA ASP A 410 -10.57 -1.75 -14.33
C ASP A 410 -9.69 -0.56 -14.73
N THR A 411 -8.44 -0.78 -15.15
CA THR A 411 -7.56 0.30 -15.62
C THR A 411 -8.08 0.87 -16.95
N ALA A 412 -8.68 2.07 -16.88
CA ALA A 412 -9.16 2.79 -18.05
C ALA A 412 -8.06 2.99 -19.10
N TRP A 413 -8.40 2.76 -20.38
CA TRP A 413 -7.49 2.90 -21.53
C TRP A 413 -6.72 4.22 -21.55
N SER A 414 -7.39 5.34 -21.22
CA SER A 414 -6.80 6.68 -21.17
C SER A 414 -5.71 6.87 -20.10
N ASP A 415 -5.58 5.93 -19.16
CA ASP A 415 -4.57 5.89 -18.11
C ASP A 415 -3.60 4.69 -18.19
N SER A 416 -3.73 3.83 -19.21
CA SER A 416 -2.79 2.73 -19.48
C SER A 416 -1.53 3.25 -20.23
N ILE A 417 -0.43 2.51 -20.21
CA ILE A 417 0.79 2.85 -20.97
C ILE A 417 0.48 2.91 -22.47
N GLU A 418 -0.33 1.97 -22.97
CA GLU A 418 -0.75 1.88 -24.36
C GLU A 418 -1.55 3.11 -24.80
N GLY A 419 -2.62 3.45 -24.07
CA GLY A 419 -3.46 4.60 -24.42
C GLY A 419 -2.77 5.95 -24.22
N LEU A 420 -1.93 6.09 -23.18
CA LEU A 420 -1.09 7.28 -22.99
C LEU A 420 -0.02 7.42 -24.09
N ALA A 421 0.61 6.33 -24.51
CA ALA A 421 1.57 6.35 -25.61
C ALA A 421 0.87 6.64 -26.94
N GLN A 422 -0.28 6.02 -27.21
CA GLN A 422 -1.11 6.29 -28.38
C GLN A 422 -1.48 7.78 -28.47
N ALA A 423 -2.00 8.34 -27.39
CA ALA A 423 -2.36 9.76 -27.32
C ALA A 423 -1.14 10.68 -27.53
N SER A 424 0.02 10.30 -26.99
CA SER A 424 1.27 11.05 -27.20
C SER A 424 1.70 11.03 -28.65
N ILE A 425 1.72 9.87 -29.32
CA ILE A 425 2.15 9.75 -30.72
C ILE A 425 1.13 10.40 -31.66
N ALA A 426 -0.17 10.22 -31.44
CA ALA A 426 -1.23 10.88 -32.22
C ALA A 426 -1.21 12.42 -32.10
N SER A 427 -0.50 12.97 -31.11
CA SER A 427 -0.32 14.42 -30.96
C SER A 427 0.77 15.01 -31.89
N ASP A 428 1.60 14.17 -32.53
CA ASP A 428 2.60 14.57 -33.53
C ASP A 428 1.94 15.29 -34.74
N PRO A 429 2.46 16.46 -35.17
CA PRO A 429 2.00 17.14 -36.39
C PRO A 429 1.89 16.25 -37.63
N PHE A 430 2.74 15.24 -37.79
CA PHE A 430 2.70 14.28 -38.89
C PHE A 430 1.35 13.54 -38.98
N TRP A 431 0.84 13.05 -37.85
CA TRP A 431 -0.42 12.31 -37.80
C TRP A 431 -1.63 13.22 -37.92
N LYS A 432 -1.58 14.39 -37.27
CA LYS A 432 -2.60 15.45 -37.40
C LYS A 432 -2.84 15.87 -38.87
N ALA A 433 -1.82 15.80 -39.72
CA ALA A 433 -1.91 16.16 -41.13
C ALA A 433 -2.48 15.06 -42.06
N ARG A 434 -2.43 13.77 -41.67
CA ARG A 434 -2.69 12.63 -42.60
C ARG A 434 -4.06 11.94 -42.50
N ARG A 435 -4.96 12.38 -41.60
CA ARG A 435 -6.32 11.79 -41.39
C ARG A 435 -6.36 10.29 -41.02
N GLY A 436 -5.23 9.71 -40.61
CA GLY A 436 -5.15 8.42 -39.94
C GLY A 436 -4.39 8.60 -38.62
N ALA A 437 -4.74 7.83 -37.59
CA ALA A 437 -4.05 7.86 -36.31
C ALA A 437 -3.17 6.61 -36.13
N PRO A 438 -2.13 6.68 -35.27
CA PRO A 438 -1.53 5.47 -34.73
C PRO A 438 -2.52 4.84 -33.75
N HIS A 439 -2.85 3.57 -33.91
CA HIS A 439 -3.68 2.79 -33.00
C HIS A 439 -2.83 1.71 -32.34
N VAL A 440 -2.82 1.67 -31.01
CA VAL A 440 -2.14 0.66 -30.24
C VAL A 440 -3.12 -0.48 -29.97
N ILE A 441 -2.74 -1.70 -30.35
CA ILE A 441 -3.51 -2.92 -30.12
C ILE A 441 -2.86 -3.65 -28.93
N PRO A 442 -3.49 -3.70 -27.75
CA PRO A 442 -2.96 -4.44 -26.62
C PRO A 442 -3.09 -5.96 -26.88
N ILE A 443 -1.99 -6.69 -26.71
CA ILE A 443 -1.91 -8.14 -26.95
C ILE A 443 -1.52 -8.84 -25.66
N ILE A 444 -2.47 -9.57 -25.08
CA ILE A 444 -2.27 -10.36 -23.86
C ILE A 444 -1.82 -11.77 -24.25
N LYS A 445 -0.52 -12.04 -24.07
CA LYS A 445 0.11 -13.37 -24.20
C LYS A 445 1.14 -13.51 -23.08
N TYR A 446 1.20 -14.69 -22.47
CA TYR A 446 1.99 -14.90 -21.26
C TYR A 446 3.40 -15.42 -21.58
N SER A 447 3.62 -16.15 -22.68
CA SER A 447 4.96 -16.65 -23.06
C SER A 447 5.47 -16.11 -24.40
N LEU A 448 6.79 -16.06 -24.57
CA LEU A 448 7.47 -15.70 -25.81
C LEU A 448 7.12 -16.65 -26.96
N THR A 449 6.84 -17.92 -26.66
CA THR A 449 6.32 -18.89 -27.63
C THR A 449 4.92 -18.48 -28.10
N GLN A 450 4.01 -18.15 -27.18
CA GLN A 450 2.66 -17.64 -27.52
C GLN A 450 2.72 -16.31 -28.30
N VAL A 451 3.68 -15.44 -27.96
CA VAL A 451 3.95 -14.19 -28.68
C VAL A 451 4.42 -14.46 -30.10
N ALA A 452 5.43 -15.32 -30.29
CA ALA A 452 5.93 -15.69 -31.61
C ALA A 452 4.82 -16.30 -32.49
N SER A 453 4.08 -17.29 -31.97
CA SER A 453 2.95 -17.90 -32.70
C SER A 453 1.85 -16.90 -33.04
N PHE A 454 1.52 -15.97 -32.14
CA PHE A 454 0.55 -14.91 -32.45
C PHE A 454 1.06 -14.01 -33.58
N LEU A 455 2.31 -13.55 -33.50
CA LEU A 455 2.91 -12.66 -34.49
C LEU A 455 3.00 -13.32 -35.86
N ASP A 456 3.50 -14.54 -35.96
CA ASP A 456 3.59 -15.27 -37.24
C ASP A 456 2.21 -15.53 -37.87
N ASN A 457 1.18 -15.83 -37.07
CA ASN A 457 -0.19 -16.05 -37.56
C ASN A 457 -0.92 -14.75 -37.95
N ALA A 458 -0.64 -13.63 -37.27
CA ALA A 458 -1.30 -12.35 -37.52
C ALA A 458 -0.53 -11.42 -38.49
N ALA A 459 0.71 -11.74 -38.85
CA ALA A 459 1.46 -10.96 -39.84
C ALA A 459 0.85 -10.99 -41.26
N PRO A 460 0.35 -12.13 -41.80
CA PRO A 460 -0.20 -12.17 -43.16
C PRO A 460 -1.45 -11.33 -43.39
N SER A 461 -2.21 -11.00 -42.33
CA SER A 461 -3.41 -10.16 -42.43
C SER A 461 -3.12 -8.66 -42.37
N GLY A 462 -1.86 -8.25 -42.17
CA GLY A 462 -1.49 -6.84 -42.01
C GLY A 462 -2.09 -6.19 -40.75
N LEU A 463 -2.45 -6.98 -39.73
CA LEU A 463 -3.13 -6.49 -38.51
C LEU A 463 -2.32 -5.42 -37.76
N TYR A 464 -0.99 -5.44 -37.88
CA TYR A 464 -0.05 -4.51 -37.26
C TYR A 464 1.11 -4.20 -38.21
N GLN A 465 1.60 -2.95 -38.16
CA GLN A 465 2.77 -2.47 -38.89
C GLN A 465 4.00 -2.32 -37.99
N MET A 466 3.82 -2.41 -36.66
CA MET A 466 4.91 -2.41 -35.69
C MET A 466 4.59 -3.31 -34.49
N VAL A 467 5.64 -3.88 -33.87
CA VAL A 467 5.55 -4.61 -32.59
C VAL A 467 6.37 -3.91 -31.51
N VAL A 468 5.74 -3.68 -30.35
CA VAL A 468 6.39 -3.28 -29.09
C VAL A 468 6.20 -4.42 -28.08
N LEU A 469 7.29 -4.91 -27.50
CA LEU A 469 7.27 -5.91 -26.42
C LEU A 469 7.80 -5.27 -25.13
N ASN A 470 6.91 -5.03 -24.16
CA ASN A 470 7.30 -4.68 -22.80
C ASN A 470 7.72 -5.95 -22.03
N LEU A 471 9.03 -6.20 -22.03
CA LEU A 471 9.60 -7.42 -21.46
C LEU A 471 9.64 -7.29 -19.94
N ASN A 472 8.81 -8.09 -19.28
CA ASN A 472 8.68 -8.17 -17.83
C ASN A 472 9.02 -9.60 -17.35
N TRP A 473 9.08 -9.76 -16.03
CA TRP A 473 9.42 -11.03 -15.40
C TRP A 473 8.43 -12.15 -15.71
N GLY A 474 7.12 -11.92 -15.55
CA GLY A 474 6.10 -12.95 -15.75
C GLY A 474 6.09 -13.53 -17.17
N THR A 475 6.48 -12.73 -18.16
CA THR A 475 6.70 -13.19 -19.53
C THR A 475 7.87 -14.18 -19.65
N ILE A 476 8.92 -14.05 -18.84
CA ILE A 476 10.11 -14.91 -18.89
C ILE A 476 9.86 -16.22 -18.14
N GLU A 477 9.30 -16.14 -16.93
CA GLU A 477 8.89 -17.31 -16.13
C GLU A 477 7.92 -18.22 -16.90
N SER A 478 6.89 -17.63 -17.53
CA SER A 478 5.94 -18.35 -18.39
C SER A 478 6.53 -18.87 -19.70
N SER A 479 7.77 -18.51 -20.05
CA SER A 479 8.43 -18.94 -21.30
C SER A 479 9.41 -20.09 -21.13
N PHE A 480 9.91 -20.31 -19.92
CA PHE A 480 11.04 -21.19 -19.67
C PHE A 480 10.81 -22.00 -18.39
N ASP A 481 10.45 -23.27 -18.54
CA ASP A 481 10.20 -24.18 -17.42
C ASP A 481 11.40 -24.22 -16.45
N GLY A 482 11.10 -24.20 -15.16
CA GLY A 482 12.10 -24.22 -14.09
C GLY A 482 12.79 -22.88 -13.77
N VAL A 483 12.40 -21.79 -14.43
CA VAL A 483 12.86 -20.43 -14.05
C VAL A 483 12.09 -19.93 -12.82
N SER A 484 12.83 -19.45 -11.81
CA SER A 484 12.27 -18.88 -10.58
C SER A 484 13.04 -17.62 -10.18
N LEU A 485 12.35 -16.58 -9.68
CA LEU A 485 12.98 -15.35 -9.18
C LEU A 485 13.97 -15.58 -8.04
N PHE A 486 13.75 -16.64 -7.28
CA PHE A 486 14.52 -16.97 -6.09
C PHE A 486 15.76 -17.82 -6.42
N ASN A 487 15.86 -18.33 -7.66
CA ASN A 487 17.05 -19.01 -8.18
C ASN A 487 17.90 -18.01 -9.01
N PRO A 488 19.08 -17.58 -8.52
CA PRO A 488 19.80 -16.46 -9.09
C PRO A 488 20.58 -16.77 -10.38
N ASP A 489 20.54 -17.99 -10.93
CA ASP A 489 21.35 -18.39 -12.08
C ASP A 489 20.75 -17.90 -13.42
N PRO A 490 21.35 -16.87 -14.06
CA PRO A 490 20.90 -16.38 -15.36
C PRO A 490 21.20 -17.35 -16.50
N SER A 491 22.20 -18.23 -16.37
CA SER A 491 22.64 -19.08 -17.47
C SER A 491 21.55 -20.07 -17.92
N SER A 492 20.67 -20.42 -16.98
CA SER A 492 19.47 -21.24 -17.20
C SER A 492 18.45 -20.63 -18.20
N TRP A 493 18.41 -19.30 -18.36
CA TRP A 493 17.40 -18.60 -19.17
C TRP A 493 17.92 -17.50 -20.10
N GLN A 494 19.09 -16.90 -19.85
CA GLN A 494 19.56 -15.71 -20.56
C GLN A 494 19.78 -15.97 -22.06
N ASP A 495 20.46 -17.07 -22.40
CA ASP A 495 20.74 -17.40 -23.80
C ASP A 495 19.50 -17.93 -24.53
N LYS A 496 18.58 -18.58 -23.81
CA LYS A 496 17.25 -18.96 -24.34
C LYS A 496 16.43 -17.72 -24.68
N LEU A 497 16.38 -16.74 -23.77
CA LEU A 497 15.75 -15.42 -23.99
C LEU A 497 16.36 -14.70 -25.18
N ALA A 498 17.69 -14.65 -25.28
CA ALA A 498 18.38 -14.04 -26.41
C ALA A 498 18.03 -14.74 -27.74
N ALA A 499 18.01 -16.07 -27.77
CA ALA A 499 17.63 -16.86 -28.94
C ALA A 499 16.16 -16.64 -29.36
N SER A 500 15.22 -16.63 -28.41
CA SER A 500 13.80 -16.37 -28.67
C SER A 500 13.56 -14.96 -29.21
N LEU A 501 14.17 -13.93 -28.60
CA LEU A 501 14.05 -12.55 -29.08
C LEU A 501 14.71 -12.37 -30.46
N ALA A 502 15.84 -13.02 -30.72
CA ALA A 502 16.48 -13.01 -32.03
C ALA A 502 15.63 -13.72 -33.09
N ALA A 503 14.93 -14.81 -32.74
CA ALA A 503 14.01 -15.50 -33.64
C ALA A 503 12.81 -14.62 -34.02
N ILE A 504 12.13 -14.03 -33.03
CA ILE A 504 11.04 -13.06 -33.24
C ILE A 504 11.53 -11.87 -34.09
N GLY A 505 12.70 -11.31 -33.75
CA GLY A 505 13.31 -10.20 -34.47
C GLY A 505 13.65 -10.52 -35.93
N ARG A 506 14.12 -11.74 -36.23
CA ARG A 506 14.33 -12.21 -37.62
C ARG A 506 13.00 -12.37 -38.37
N GLY A 507 12.00 -12.98 -37.74
CA GLY A 507 10.68 -13.20 -38.35
C GLY A 507 9.95 -11.89 -38.70
N LEU A 508 10.04 -10.88 -37.84
CA LEU A 508 9.50 -9.54 -38.10
C LEU A 508 10.32 -8.78 -39.16
N ARG A 509 11.66 -8.83 -39.07
CA ARG A 509 12.57 -8.17 -40.04
C ARG A 509 12.42 -8.70 -41.46
N ALA A 510 12.22 -10.02 -41.63
CA ALA A 510 11.95 -10.64 -42.93
C ALA A 510 10.68 -10.08 -43.59
N ARG A 511 9.72 -9.61 -42.78
CA ARG A 511 8.45 -9.00 -43.19
C ARG A 511 8.48 -7.47 -43.17
N ARG A 512 9.66 -6.87 -42.95
CA ARG A 512 9.91 -5.41 -42.79
C ARG A 512 9.18 -4.76 -41.61
N ILE A 513 8.68 -5.53 -40.64
CA ILE A 513 7.97 -5.03 -39.47
C ILE A 513 9.00 -4.61 -38.39
N PRO A 514 8.99 -3.35 -37.91
CA PRO A 514 9.86 -2.90 -36.82
C PRO A 514 9.48 -3.57 -35.48
N PHE A 515 10.51 -3.91 -34.71
CA PHE A 515 10.38 -4.55 -33.40
C PHE A 515 11.14 -3.75 -32.33
N LEU A 516 10.46 -3.34 -31.26
CA LEU A 516 11.03 -2.65 -30.11
C LEU A 516 10.82 -3.47 -28.83
N VAL A 517 11.90 -3.77 -28.11
CA VAL A 517 11.84 -4.37 -26.77
C VAL A 517 12.06 -3.28 -25.71
N VAL A 518 11.13 -3.17 -24.78
CA VAL A 518 11.18 -2.24 -23.64
C VAL A 518 11.62 -3.00 -22.38
N LEU A 519 12.55 -2.42 -21.63
CA LEU A 519 13.14 -2.98 -20.41
C LEU A 519 12.92 -2.04 -19.22
N HIS A 520 12.57 -2.61 -18.06
CA HIS A 520 12.40 -1.88 -16.80
C HIS A 520 12.73 -2.76 -15.57
N PRO A 521 13.08 -2.16 -14.41
CA PRO A 521 13.25 -2.91 -13.16
C PRO A 521 11.90 -3.40 -12.59
N VAL A 522 11.95 -4.28 -11.59
CA VAL A 522 10.78 -4.93 -10.98
C VAL A 522 10.48 -4.41 -9.55
N SER A 523 9.20 -4.42 -9.15
CA SER A 523 8.69 -3.68 -7.98
C SER A 523 9.34 -4.06 -6.63
N PHE A 524 9.64 -5.34 -6.41
CA PHE A 524 10.30 -5.82 -5.16
C PHE A 524 11.72 -5.26 -4.97
N GLN A 525 12.38 -4.77 -6.02
CA GLN A 525 13.71 -4.17 -5.91
C GLN A 525 13.68 -2.79 -5.23
N VAL A 526 12.50 -2.18 -5.07
CA VAL A 526 12.38 -0.72 -4.82
C VAL A 526 11.28 -0.27 -3.83
N SER A 527 10.33 -1.13 -3.39
CA SER A 527 9.22 -0.70 -2.52
C SER A 527 9.21 -1.32 -1.11
N PRO A 528 9.23 -0.52 -0.01
CA PRO A 528 9.04 -1.01 1.36
C PRO A 528 7.70 -1.72 1.60
N SER A 529 6.62 -1.29 0.91
CA SER A 529 5.30 -1.93 1.00
C SER A 529 5.33 -3.38 0.52
N ASN A 530 6.14 -3.67 -0.50
CA ASN A 530 6.33 -5.02 -1.02
C ASN A 530 7.24 -5.85 -0.11
N SER A 531 8.19 -5.23 0.61
CA SER A 531 8.97 -5.92 1.65
C SER A 531 8.11 -6.33 2.84
N TYR A 532 7.17 -5.48 3.27
CA TYR A 532 6.18 -5.84 4.30
C TYR A 532 5.19 -6.91 3.81
N TRP A 533 4.69 -6.81 2.56
CA TRP A 533 3.77 -7.81 2.02
C TRP A 533 4.43 -9.18 1.80
N LEU A 534 5.65 -9.25 1.25
CA LEU A 534 6.38 -10.52 1.13
C LEU A 534 6.61 -11.17 2.49
N LEU A 535 6.97 -10.38 3.51
CA LEU A 535 7.03 -10.83 4.90
C LEU A 535 5.69 -11.43 5.35
N GLN A 536 4.60 -10.69 5.21
CA GLN A 536 3.26 -11.14 5.62
C GLN A 536 2.87 -12.46 4.94
N THR A 537 2.98 -12.53 3.61
CA THR A 537 2.49 -13.65 2.78
C THR A 537 3.38 -14.90 2.81
N TYR A 538 4.70 -14.78 2.68
CA TYR A 538 5.59 -15.93 2.49
C TYR A 538 6.30 -16.38 3.77
N GLN A 539 6.15 -15.62 4.86
CA GLN A 539 6.78 -15.83 6.17
C GLN A 539 8.32 -15.77 6.19
N THR A 540 8.97 -15.82 5.02
CA THR A 540 10.40 -15.67 4.80
C THR A 540 10.87 -14.22 5.02
N PRO A 541 12.06 -14.03 5.62
CA PRO A 541 12.55 -12.70 5.91
C PRO A 541 13.23 -12.08 4.68
N PRO A 542 13.19 -10.73 4.51
CA PRO A 542 13.81 -10.06 3.37
C PRO A 542 15.31 -10.39 3.25
N ASN A 543 16.01 -10.63 4.34
CA ASN A 543 17.43 -10.96 4.30
C ASN A 543 17.77 -12.38 3.78
N GLN A 544 16.81 -13.20 3.33
CA GLN A 544 17.10 -14.46 2.64
C GLN A 544 16.67 -14.42 1.18
N GLU A 545 15.40 -14.13 0.90
CA GLU A 545 14.91 -13.95 -0.49
C GLU A 545 15.38 -12.63 -1.11
N LEU A 546 15.25 -11.49 -0.41
CA LEU A 546 15.82 -10.23 -0.88
C LEU A 546 17.35 -10.16 -0.69
N THR A 547 18.04 -11.00 0.07
CA THR A 547 19.53 -11.03 -0.05
C THR A 547 19.94 -11.69 -1.36
N THR A 548 19.31 -12.79 -1.76
CA THR A 548 19.56 -13.42 -3.07
C THR A 548 19.09 -12.53 -4.22
N ALA A 549 17.86 -11.99 -4.14
CA ALA A 549 17.28 -11.14 -5.18
C ALA A 549 17.83 -9.70 -5.21
N LEU A 550 18.44 -9.19 -4.13
CA LEU A 550 19.09 -7.87 -4.10
C LEU A 550 20.63 -7.89 -4.11
N ALA A 551 21.30 -9.01 -3.82
CA ALA A 551 22.66 -9.23 -4.34
C ALA A 551 22.64 -9.10 -5.87
N ASN A 552 21.52 -9.52 -6.48
CA ASN A 552 21.21 -9.32 -7.87
C ASN A 552 20.62 -7.92 -8.24
N ARG A 553 20.75 -6.88 -7.39
CA ARG A 553 20.38 -5.51 -7.76
C ARG A 553 21.24 -5.03 -8.93
N GLY A 554 20.59 -4.61 -10.02
CA GLY A 554 21.27 -4.31 -11.27
C GLY A 554 21.61 -5.54 -12.09
N VAL A 555 21.95 -6.66 -11.47
CA VAL A 555 22.35 -7.92 -12.12
C VAL A 555 21.23 -8.52 -13.00
N VAL A 556 19.99 -8.66 -12.52
CA VAL A 556 18.88 -9.13 -13.39
C VAL A 556 18.63 -8.15 -14.55
N GLY A 557 18.65 -6.84 -14.27
CA GLY A 557 18.52 -5.81 -15.32
C GLY A 557 19.66 -5.84 -16.34
N GLN A 558 20.88 -6.13 -15.91
CA GLN A 558 22.06 -6.32 -16.75
C GLN A 558 21.97 -7.61 -17.57
N TYR A 559 21.46 -8.72 -17.00
CA TYR A 559 21.26 -9.96 -17.74
C TYR A 559 20.14 -9.84 -18.77
N LEU A 560 19.05 -9.12 -18.45
CA LEU A 560 18.03 -8.75 -19.42
C LEU A 560 18.63 -7.87 -20.53
N ALA A 561 19.26 -6.74 -20.19
CA ALA A 561 19.89 -5.85 -21.15
C ALA A 561 20.93 -6.58 -22.03
N SER A 562 21.72 -7.48 -21.45
CA SER A 562 22.69 -8.32 -22.13
C SER A 562 22.03 -9.38 -23.03
N ALA A 563 20.91 -10.00 -22.62
CA ALA A 563 20.15 -10.93 -23.45
C ALA A 563 19.55 -10.23 -24.67
N VAL A 564 18.97 -9.04 -24.49
CA VAL A 564 18.40 -8.26 -25.59
C VAL A 564 19.50 -7.69 -26.50
N ALA A 565 20.66 -7.31 -25.95
CA ALA A 565 21.83 -6.92 -26.73
C ALA A 565 22.38 -8.11 -27.57
N LYS A 566 22.53 -9.30 -26.97
CA LYS A 566 22.87 -10.56 -27.67
C LYS A 566 21.86 -10.87 -28.79
N ALA A 567 20.58 -10.55 -28.59
CA ALA A 567 19.52 -10.79 -29.58
C ALA A 567 19.57 -9.85 -30.80
N GLY A 568 20.25 -8.71 -30.74
CA GLY A 568 20.39 -7.78 -31.87
C GLY A 568 19.07 -7.12 -32.31
N VAL A 569 18.17 -6.86 -31.36
CA VAL A 569 16.86 -6.20 -31.57
C VAL A 569 16.87 -4.77 -31.03
N SER A 570 15.98 -3.90 -31.54
CA SER A 570 15.92 -2.50 -31.07
C SER A 570 15.42 -2.43 -29.64
N THR A 571 16.06 -1.61 -28.81
CA THR A 571 15.76 -1.52 -27.37
C THR A 571 15.33 -0.13 -26.89
N LEU A 572 14.64 -0.13 -25.76
CA LEU A 572 14.42 0.99 -24.85
C LEU A 572 14.70 0.53 -23.42
N ASP A 573 15.80 0.99 -22.82
CA ASP A 573 16.06 0.80 -21.39
C ASP A 573 15.48 1.97 -20.58
N ALA A 574 14.42 1.72 -19.82
CA ALA A 574 13.81 2.69 -18.93
C ALA A 574 14.52 2.79 -17.57
N GLY A 575 15.41 1.84 -17.24
CA GLY A 575 16.11 1.72 -15.97
C GLY A 575 16.81 3.00 -15.51
N PRO A 576 17.61 3.69 -16.35
CA PRO A 576 18.26 4.95 -15.99
C PRO A 576 17.27 6.07 -15.64
N ARG A 577 16.16 6.19 -16.41
CA ARG A 577 15.13 7.20 -16.14
C ARG A 577 14.39 6.90 -14.85
N ILE A 578 13.91 5.66 -14.67
CA ILE A 578 13.23 5.20 -13.46
C ILE A 578 14.11 5.42 -12.23
N SER A 579 15.39 5.09 -12.32
CA SER A 579 16.38 5.33 -11.26
C SER A 579 16.59 6.83 -10.96
N SER A 580 16.44 7.71 -11.95
CA SER A 580 16.52 9.16 -11.75
C SER A 580 15.28 9.73 -11.05
N GLU A 581 14.08 9.25 -11.39
CA GLU A 581 12.82 9.62 -10.73
C GLU A 581 12.84 9.23 -9.24
N GLN A 582 13.41 8.06 -8.92
CA GLN A 582 13.59 7.57 -7.54
C GLN A 582 14.65 8.36 -6.75
N ARG A 583 15.57 9.07 -7.42
CA ARG A 583 16.60 9.92 -6.81
C ARG A 583 16.24 11.41 -6.79
N ALA A 584 15.06 11.80 -7.29
CA ALA A 584 14.62 13.18 -7.28
C ALA A 584 14.45 13.71 -5.84
N LYS A 585 14.56 15.03 -5.64
CA LYS A 585 14.33 15.67 -4.32
C LYS A 585 12.92 15.39 -3.75
N VAL A 586 11.96 15.19 -4.65
CA VAL A 586 10.60 14.72 -4.35
C VAL A 586 10.35 13.53 -5.29
N PRO A 587 10.71 12.30 -4.88
CA PRO A 587 10.54 11.13 -5.73
C PRO A 587 9.06 10.78 -5.84
N ARG A 588 8.62 10.49 -7.05
CA ARG A 588 7.26 10.00 -7.33
C ARG A 588 7.32 8.50 -7.59
N LEU A 589 6.39 7.75 -6.99
CA LEU A 589 6.35 6.30 -7.13
C LEU A 589 6.13 5.89 -8.59
N ILE A 590 7.02 5.06 -9.10
CA ILE A 590 6.94 4.46 -10.44
C ILE A 590 6.18 3.13 -10.40
N PHE A 591 6.34 2.35 -9.33
CA PHE A 591 5.69 1.04 -9.14
C PHE A 591 4.68 1.06 -7.99
N GLY A 592 3.64 0.24 -8.11
CA GLY A 592 2.69 -0.04 -7.03
C GLY A 592 3.19 -1.10 -6.03
N SER A 593 2.31 -1.59 -5.17
CA SER A 593 2.54 -2.74 -4.29
C SER A 593 1.87 -4.00 -4.86
N GLY A 594 2.61 -5.10 -5.00
CA GLY A 594 2.15 -6.30 -5.71
C GLY A 594 2.43 -6.28 -7.22
N ASP A 595 2.65 -7.47 -7.77
CA ASP A 595 2.41 -7.84 -9.18
C ASP A 595 3.09 -6.99 -10.29
N TYR A 596 4.27 -6.42 -9.98
CA TYR A 596 5.16 -5.75 -10.95
C TYR A 596 4.55 -4.50 -11.64
N HIS A 597 3.45 -3.96 -11.12
CA HIS A 597 2.67 -2.92 -11.79
C HIS A 597 3.27 -1.51 -11.68
N PHE A 598 3.03 -0.70 -12.72
CA PHE A 598 3.32 0.73 -12.73
C PHE A 598 2.17 1.55 -12.12
N THR A 599 2.49 2.53 -11.29
CA THR A 599 1.51 3.54 -10.82
C THR A 599 1.02 4.39 -12.00
N ARG A 600 -0.05 5.17 -11.84
CA ARG A 600 -0.47 6.19 -12.83
C ARG A 600 0.67 7.15 -13.24
N TYR A 601 1.63 7.44 -12.35
CA TYR A 601 2.82 8.23 -12.71
C TYR A 601 3.87 7.39 -13.46
N GLY A 602 4.14 6.16 -13.01
CA GLY A 602 5.01 5.23 -13.71
C GLY A 602 4.52 4.94 -15.13
N ARG A 603 3.22 4.75 -15.32
CA ARG A 603 2.60 4.56 -16.64
C ARG A 603 2.81 5.77 -17.54
N LYS A 604 2.69 7.00 -17.01
CA LYS A 604 3.02 8.25 -17.74
C LYS A 604 4.51 8.37 -18.08
N VAL A 605 5.42 7.99 -17.17
CA VAL A 605 6.86 7.98 -17.43
C VAL A 605 7.22 6.95 -18.53
N MET A 606 6.67 5.74 -18.45
CA MET A 606 6.89 4.69 -19.46
C MET A 606 6.29 5.07 -20.81
N ALA A 607 5.05 5.55 -20.84
CA ALA A 607 4.38 6.00 -22.07
C ALA A 607 5.17 7.12 -22.76
N ALA A 608 5.69 8.10 -22.00
CA ALA A 608 6.51 9.17 -22.55
C ALA A 608 7.85 8.67 -23.11
N LEU A 609 8.52 7.73 -22.43
CA LEU A 609 9.76 7.10 -22.92
C LEU A 609 9.52 6.30 -24.19
N ILE A 610 8.43 5.53 -24.23
CA ILE A 610 8.04 4.71 -25.38
C ILE A 610 7.68 5.62 -26.56
N ALA A 611 6.80 6.61 -26.37
CA ALA A 611 6.41 7.54 -27.42
C ALA A 611 7.62 8.28 -28.02
N ALA A 612 8.52 8.82 -27.18
CA ALA A 612 9.74 9.49 -27.65
C ALA A 612 10.68 8.53 -28.41
N ARG A 613 10.76 7.26 -28.00
CA ARG A 613 11.56 6.25 -28.72
C ARG A 613 10.93 5.88 -30.07
N LEU A 614 9.61 5.75 -30.12
CA LEU A 614 8.86 5.46 -31.34
C LEU A 614 8.95 6.63 -32.34
N GLU A 615 8.84 7.87 -31.86
CA GLU A 615 9.04 9.08 -32.67
C GLU A 615 10.48 9.17 -33.22
N ALA A 616 11.49 8.88 -32.39
CA ALA A 616 12.88 8.84 -32.83
C ALA A 616 13.20 7.72 -33.84
N LEU A 617 12.48 6.59 -33.78
CA LEU A 617 12.54 5.55 -34.81
C LEU A 617 11.74 5.91 -36.07
N SER A 618 10.68 6.72 -35.93
CA SER A 618 9.80 7.18 -37.01
C SER A 618 9.41 6.09 -38.04
N PRO A 619 8.98 4.88 -37.60
CA PRO A 619 8.79 3.74 -38.51
C PRO A 619 7.70 3.99 -39.58
N TRP A 620 6.69 4.79 -39.23
CA TRP A 620 5.63 5.28 -40.12
C TRP A 620 6.08 6.35 -41.13
N ARG A 621 7.28 6.94 -40.96
CA ARG A 621 7.84 7.92 -41.92
C ARG A 621 8.72 7.25 -42.98
N SER A 622 9.35 6.11 -42.66
CA SER A 622 10.16 5.31 -43.60
C SER A 622 9.35 4.64 -44.72
N GLU A 623 8.05 4.41 -44.53
CA GLU A 623 7.17 3.85 -45.58
C GLU A 623 6.72 4.88 -46.63
N SER A 624 7.10 6.16 -46.48
CA SER A 624 6.77 7.24 -47.43
C SER A 624 7.95 7.74 -48.26
N LYS A 625 8.91 6.86 -48.55
CA LYS A 625 10.03 7.07 -49.48
C LYS A 625 10.19 5.89 -50.42
#